data_AF-A0A7R8VQM1-F1
#
_entry.id   AF-A0A7R8VQM1-F1
#
_cell.length_a   1.000
_cell.length_b   1.000
_cell.length_c   1.000
_cell.angle_alpha   90.00
_cell.angle_beta   90.00
_cell.angle_gamma   90.00
#
_symmetry.space_group_name_H-M   'P 1'
#
loop_
_entity.id
_entity.type
_entity.pdbx_description
1 polymer ?
#
loop_
_entity_poly.entity_id
_entity_poly.type
_entity_poly.pdbx_seq_one_letter_code
_entity_poly.pdbx_strand_id
1 'polypeptide(L)'
;MDDEDSDNKGSTVSYKERRREAHTQAEQKRRDAIKKGYDSLQDLVPTCQQTDSSGYKLSKATVLQKSIEYIQFLHQQKKKQEEERNALRKEVVALRIMQTNYEQIVKAHQNQPGQTEMRVSDETKFQVFQSVMDQLFQSFSNISMSNFSELSGSVFSWIEENCKPQVNILFVNNTLLNGRGREFYSD
;
A
#
# COMPACT_ATOMS: atom_id res chain seq x y z
N MET A 1 66.80 24.63 -68.61
CA MET A 1 65.81 25.13 -67.66
C MET A 1 64.45 24.85 -68.26
N ASP A 2 63.51 24.50 -67.39
CA ASP A 2 62.10 24.21 -67.62
C ASP A 2 61.76 22.84 -68.22
N ASP A 3 61.26 21.94 -67.37
CA ASP A 3 59.87 21.46 -67.42
C ASP A 3 59.68 20.28 -66.43
N GLU A 4 59.39 20.59 -65.15
CA GLU A 4 58.81 19.65 -64.19
C GLU A 4 57.62 20.32 -63.48
N ASP A 5 56.43 20.27 -64.09
CA ASP A 5 55.16 20.46 -63.36
C ASP A 5 53.99 19.78 -64.09
N SER A 6 53.91 18.45 -64.00
CA SER A 6 52.69 17.71 -64.33
C SER A 6 52.69 16.36 -63.65
N ASP A 7 51.90 16.24 -62.57
CA ASP A 7 51.08 15.05 -62.22
C ASP A 7 50.53 15.03 -60.77
N ASN A 8 50.53 16.15 -60.04
CA ASN A 8 49.97 16.18 -58.67
C ASN A 8 48.47 16.57 -58.57
N LYS A 9 47.77 16.71 -59.71
CA LYS A 9 46.36 17.19 -59.72
C LYS A 9 45.31 16.07 -59.64
N GLY A 10 45.60 14.87 -60.11
CA GLY A 10 44.66 13.73 -60.08
C GLY A 10 44.51 13.09 -58.69
N SER A 11 45.62 12.95 -57.96
CA SER A 11 45.67 12.38 -56.60
C SER A 11 44.90 13.24 -55.56
N THR A 12 45.02 14.56 -55.69
CA THR A 12 44.37 15.53 -54.79
C THR A 12 42.85 15.61 -55.00
N VAL A 13 42.35 15.34 -56.21
CA VAL A 13 40.90 15.25 -56.51
C VAL A 13 40.29 13.98 -55.89
N SER A 14 40.96 12.83 -56.03
CA SER A 14 40.53 11.56 -55.40
C SER A 14 40.53 11.64 -53.86
N TYR A 15 41.52 12.30 -53.25
CA TYR A 15 41.53 12.53 -51.80
C TYR A 15 40.37 13.43 -51.34
N LYS A 16 40.06 14.50 -52.08
CA LYS A 16 38.90 15.37 -51.80
C LYS A 16 37.57 14.63 -51.93
N GLU A 17 37.46 13.70 -52.87
CA GLU A 17 36.29 12.85 -53.05
C GLU A 17 36.13 11.86 -51.89
N ARG A 18 37.18 11.11 -51.53
CA ARG A 18 37.17 10.22 -50.36
C ARG A 18 36.80 10.96 -49.07
N ARG A 19 37.30 12.19 -48.88
CA ARG A 19 36.95 13.04 -47.74
C ARG A 19 35.47 13.43 -47.75
N ARG A 20 34.89 13.74 -48.92
CA ARG A 20 33.46 14.03 -49.07
C ARG A 20 32.61 12.82 -48.74
N GLU A 21 32.96 11.64 -49.25
CA GLU A 21 32.26 10.38 -48.95
C GLU A 21 32.26 10.06 -47.46
N ALA A 22 33.43 10.13 -46.80
CA ALA A 22 33.54 9.90 -45.37
C ALA A 22 32.68 10.89 -44.56
N HIS A 23 32.65 12.17 -44.97
CA HIS A 23 31.79 13.17 -44.35
C HIS A 23 30.31 12.85 -44.52
N THR A 24 29.87 12.48 -45.73
CA THR A 24 28.49 12.06 -46.00
C THR A 24 28.09 10.83 -45.20
N GLN A 25 28.97 9.83 -45.09
CA GLN A 25 28.72 8.63 -44.28
C GLN A 25 28.59 8.96 -42.79
N ALA A 26 29.45 9.84 -42.26
CA ALA A 26 29.36 10.30 -40.87
C ALA A 26 28.07 11.08 -40.60
N GLU A 27 27.66 11.95 -41.52
CA GLU A 27 26.39 12.68 -41.47
C GLU A 27 25.19 11.73 -41.47
N GLN A 28 25.19 10.73 -42.36
CA GLN A 28 24.13 9.73 -42.46
C GLN A 28 24.01 8.94 -41.15
N LYS A 29 25.14 8.46 -40.60
CA LYS A 29 25.17 7.78 -39.31
C LYS A 29 24.61 8.65 -38.17
N ARG A 30 24.92 9.96 -38.16
CA ARG A 30 24.33 10.89 -37.17
C ARG A 30 22.82 10.99 -37.34
N ARG A 31 22.33 11.12 -38.58
CA ARG A 31 20.89 11.21 -38.88
C ARG A 31 20.13 9.95 -38.48
N ASP A 32 20.71 8.77 -38.72
CA ASP A 32 20.11 7.49 -38.36
C ASP A 32 20.05 7.32 -36.84
N ALA A 33 21.10 7.74 -36.12
CA ALA A 33 21.09 7.75 -34.65
C ALA A 33 20.00 8.69 -34.09
N ILE A 34 19.84 9.89 -34.66
CA ILE A 34 18.77 10.82 -34.28
C ILE A 34 17.40 10.21 -34.56
N LYS A 35 17.20 9.61 -35.74
CA LYS A 35 15.95 8.96 -36.11
C LYS A 35 15.58 7.86 -35.12
N LYS A 36 16.53 6.99 -34.78
CA LYS A 36 16.34 5.97 -33.75
C LYS A 36 15.95 6.58 -32.39
N GLY A 37 16.53 7.71 -32.01
CA GLY A 37 16.15 8.44 -30.80
C GLY A 37 14.69 8.91 -30.83
N TYR A 38 14.19 9.41 -31.97
CA TYR A 38 12.78 9.78 -32.14
C TYR A 38 11.84 8.59 -32.08
N ASP A 39 12.24 7.45 -32.64
CA ASP A 39 11.44 6.22 -32.57
C ASP A 39 11.33 5.76 -31.11
N SER A 40 12.45 5.74 -30.36
CA SER A 40 12.43 5.41 -28.92
C SER A 40 11.63 6.39 -28.08
N LEU A 41 11.63 7.69 -28.39
CA LEU A 41 10.80 8.67 -27.68
C LEU A 41 9.31 8.40 -27.91
N GLN A 42 8.92 8.00 -29.13
CA GLN A 42 7.52 7.66 -29.42
C GLN A 42 7.08 6.42 -28.65
N ASP A 43 7.96 5.43 -28.49
CA ASP A 43 7.70 4.22 -27.72
C ASP A 43 7.61 4.47 -26.20
N LEU A 44 8.40 5.40 -25.66
CA LEU A 44 8.44 5.68 -24.22
C LEU A 44 7.37 6.66 -23.74
N VAL A 45 6.86 7.51 -24.63
CA VAL A 45 5.92 8.58 -24.30
C VAL A 45 4.49 8.12 -24.62
N PRO A 46 3.64 7.83 -23.62
CA PRO A 46 2.31 7.24 -23.86
C PRO A 46 1.38 8.09 -24.72
N THR A 47 1.55 9.41 -24.69
CA THR A 47 0.75 10.34 -25.51
C THR A 47 1.18 10.36 -26.97
N CYS A 48 2.37 9.84 -27.31
CA CYS A 48 2.81 9.63 -28.69
C CYS A 48 2.20 8.36 -29.29
N GLN A 49 2.09 7.29 -28.51
CA GLN A 49 1.52 6.00 -28.98
C GLN A 49 0.02 6.08 -29.30
N GLN A 50 -0.74 6.92 -28.58
CA GLN A 50 -2.19 7.03 -28.74
C GLN A 50 -2.64 7.52 -30.14
N THR A 51 -1.76 8.15 -30.92
CA THR A 51 -2.10 8.67 -32.26
C THR A 51 -1.88 7.69 -33.40
N ASP A 52 -1.22 6.55 -33.16
CA ASP A 52 -0.89 5.57 -34.20
C ASP A 52 -2.13 4.86 -34.78
N SER A 53 -3.28 4.95 -34.11
CA SER A 53 -4.60 4.47 -34.58
C SER A 53 -5.05 5.14 -35.89
N SER A 54 -4.47 6.29 -36.25
CA SER A 54 -4.84 7.09 -37.43
C SER A 54 -3.88 6.96 -38.62
N GLY A 55 -2.78 6.20 -38.47
CA GLY A 55 -1.75 6.07 -39.51
C GLY A 55 -0.96 7.35 -39.81
N TYR A 56 -1.21 8.45 -39.09
CA TYR A 56 -0.54 9.73 -39.27
C TYR A 56 0.72 9.82 -38.41
N LYS A 57 1.89 9.97 -39.04
CA LYS A 57 3.17 10.13 -38.33
C LYS A 57 3.22 11.48 -37.62
N LEU A 58 3.44 11.45 -36.31
CA LEU A 58 3.64 12.65 -35.50
C LEU A 58 4.82 13.51 -36.02
N SER A 59 4.66 14.83 -35.96
CA SER A 59 5.76 15.73 -36.30
C SER A 59 6.88 15.65 -35.26
N LYS A 60 8.14 15.86 -35.68
CA LYS A 60 9.29 15.89 -34.77
C LYS A 60 9.11 16.89 -33.63
N ALA A 61 8.57 18.08 -33.94
CA ALA A 61 8.29 19.10 -32.94
C ALA A 61 7.26 18.61 -31.90
N THR A 62 6.21 17.93 -32.36
CA THR A 62 5.18 17.36 -31.47
C THR A 62 5.75 16.27 -30.57
N VAL A 63 6.59 15.36 -31.10
CA VAL A 63 7.22 14.31 -30.29
C VAL A 63 8.08 14.91 -29.19
N LEU A 64 8.90 15.93 -29.51
CA LEU A 64 9.72 16.61 -28.51
C LEU A 64 8.85 17.31 -27.44
N GLN A 65 7.81 18.02 -27.87
CA GLN A 65 6.91 18.72 -26.95
C GLN A 65 6.21 17.75 -25.98
N LYS A 66 5.63 16.66 -26.49
CA LYS A 66 5.00 15.61 -25.69
C LYS A 66 6.00 14.94 -24.73
N SER A 67 7.25 14.78 -25.18
CA SER A 67 8.33 14.22 -24.33
C SER A 67 8.66 15.15 -23.17
N ILE A 68 8.74 16.46 -23.40
CA ILE A 68 9.00 17.46 -22.34
C ILE A 68 7.88 17.44 -21.31
N GLU A 69 6.62 17.47 -21.77
CA GLU A 69 5.45 17.41 -20.90
C GLU A 69 5.44 16.13 -20.07
N TYR A 70 5.80 14.98 -20.67
CA TYR A 70 5.86 13.72 -19.97
C TYR A 70 6.97 13.68 -18.91
N ILE A 71 8.15 14.24 -19.20
CA ILE A 71 9.24 14.37 -18.21
C ILE A 71 8.79 15.25 -17.03
N GLN A 72 8.12 16.37 -17.30
CA GLN A 72 7.59 17.25 -16.24
C GLN A 72 6.54 16.52 -15.39
N PHE A 73 5.65 15.78 -16.03
CA PHE A 73 4.67 14.93 -15.36
C PHE A 73 5.33 13.86 -14.47
N LEU A 74 6.36 13.17 -14.98
CA LEU A 74 7.11 12.17 -14.20
C LEU A 74 7.82 12.81 -13.00
N HIS A 75 8.40 13.99 -13.14
CA HIS A 75 8.98 14.72 -12.01
C HIS A 75 7.94 15.06 -10.95
N GLN A 76 6.76 15.53 -11.35
CA GLN A 76 5.68 15.84 -10.43
C GLN A 76 5.15 14.57 -9.72
N GLN A 77 4.98 13.48 -10.44
CA GLN A 77 4.59 12.18 -9.86
C GLN A 77 5.63 11.66 -8.88
N LYS A 78 6.91 11.71 -9.24
CA LYS A 78 8.02 11.30 -8.36
C LYS A 78 8.01 12.12 -7.07
N LYS A 79 7.87 13.44 -7.17
CA LYS A 79 7.79 14.33 -5.99
C LYS A 79 6.62 13.95 -5.08
N LYS A 80 5.43 13.74 -5.65
CA LYS A 80 4.24 13.33 -4.88
C LYS A 80 4.47 11.99 -4.16
N GLN A 81 5.02 10.99 -4.83
CA GLN A 81 5.34 9.70 -4.23
C GLN A 81 6.40 9.81 -3.11
N GLU A 82 7.40 10.67 -3.29
CA GLU A 82 8.41 10.93 -2.25
C GLU A 82 7.81 11.60 -1.01
N GLU A 83 6.89 12.54 -1.19
CA GLU A 83 6.14 13.20 -0.11
C GLU A 83 5.27 12.20 0.66
N GLU A 84 4.47 11.38 -0.04
CA GLU A 84 3.63 10.34 0.56
C GLU A 84 4.47 9.30 1.32
N ARG A 85 5.56 8.83 0.72
CA ARG A 85 6.50 7.91 1.38
C ARG A 85 7.08 8.51 2.66
N ASN A 86 7.44 9.79 2.63
CA ASN A 86 7.99 10.47 3.80
C ASN A 86 6.92 10.65 4.90
N ALA A 87 5.66 10.92 4.53
CA ALA A 87 4.55 10.98 5.48
C ALA A 87 4.31 9.63 6.16
N LEU A 88 4.21 8.55 5.38
CA LEU A 88 4.04 7.19 5.90
C LEU A 88 5.19 6.77 6.83
N ARG A 89 6.43 7.13 6.48
CA ARG A 89 7.59 6.88 7.37
C ARG A 89 7.46 7.60 8.71
N LYS A 90 6.99 8.84 8.72
CA LYS A 90 6.74 9.59 9.97
C LYS A 90 5.64 8.94 10.80
N GLU A 91 4.56 8.50 10.16
CA GLU A 91 3.46 7.81 10.83
C GLU A 91 3.91 6.49 11.48
N VAL A 92 4.70 5.68 10.76
CA VAL A 92 5.27 4.44 11.31
C VAL A 92 6.13 4.73 12.55
N VAL A 93 6.95 5.78 12.52
CA VAL A 93 7.76 6.17 13.68
C VAL A 93 6.87 6.61 14.85
N ALA A 94 5.85 7.43 14.59
CA ALA A 94 4.91 7.88 15.62
C ALA A 94 4.18 6.69 16.27
N LEU A 95 3.68 5.75 15.47
CA LEU A 95 3.00 4.55 15.97
C LEU A 95 3.94 3.66 16.79
N ARG A 96 5.20 3.50 16.38
CA ARG A 96 6.20 2.76 17.18
C ARG A 96 6.49 3.42 18.52
N ILE A 97 6.55 4.76 18.55
CA ILE A 97 6.69 5.52 19.80
C ILE A 97 5.47 5.28 20.70
N MET A 98 4.25 5.39 20.15
CA MET A 98 3.02 5.13 20.91
C MET A 98 2.99 3.71 21.46
N GLN A 99 3.29 2.70 20.64
CA GLN A 99 3.39 1.30 21.06
C GLN A 99 4.37 1.15 22.23
N THR A 100 5.57 1.71 22.11
CA THR A 100 6.59 1.64 23.16
C THR A 100 6.09 2.27 24.47
N ASN A 101 5.40 3.41 24.39
CA ASN A 101 4.82 4.06 25.57
C ASN A 101 3.73 3.18 26.22
N TYR A 102 2.83 2.60 25.44
CA TYR A 102 1.81 1.67 25.97
C TYR A 102 2.44 0.43 26.61
N GLU A 103 3.46 -0.16 25.99
CA GLU A 103 4.18 -1.29 26.55
C GLU A 103 4.84 -0.95 27.90
N GLN A 104 5.41 0.26 28.03
CA GLN A 104 5.97 0.73 29.30
C GLN A 104 4.89 0.91 30.37
N ILE A 105 3.74 1.50 30.03
CA ILE A 105 2.60 1.64 30.94
C ILE A 105 2.12 0.26 31.41
N VAL A 106 1.91 -0.69 30.48
CA VAL A 106 1.49 -2.06 30.81
C VAL A 106 2.49 -2.75 31.74
N LYS A 107 3.80 -2.61 31.48
CA LYS A 107 4.86 -3.16 32.35
C LYS A 107 4.89 -2.49 33.73
N ALA A 108 4.71 -1.17 33.80
CA ALA A 108 4.66 -0.44 35.07
C ALA A 108 3.45 -0.88 35.93
N HIS A 109 2.29 -1.08 35.31
CA HIS A 109 1.11 -1.66 35.97
C HIS A 109 1.31 -3.13 36.37
N GLN A 110 2.08 -3.92 35.61
CA GLN A 110 2.46 -5.29 36.00
C GLN A 110 3.42 -5.32 37.19
N ASN A 111 4.30 -4.33 37.31
CA ASN A 111 5.36 -4.28 38.32
C ASN A 111 4.96 -3.53 39.61
N GLN A 112 3.73 -3.02 39.73
CA GLN A 112 3.24 -2.48 41.01
C GLN A 112 2.89 -3.63 41.98
N PRO A 113 3.59 -3.76 43.11
CA PRO A 113 3.22 -4.72 44.15
C PRO A 113 1.92 -4.24 44.80
N GLY A 114 0.83 -4.96 44.54
CA GLY A 114 -0.52 -4.65 45.03
C GLY A 114 -1.63 -4.70 43.97
N GLN A 115 -1.33 -4.67 42.67
CA GLN A 115 -2.36 -4.83 41.62
C GLN A 115 -2.55 -6.25 41.11
N THR A 116 -1.72 -7.22 41.54
CA THR A 116 -1.95 -8.64 41.25
C THR A 116 -3.29 -9.12 41.82
N GLU A 117 -3.80 -8.51 42.90
CA GLU A 117 -5.12 -8.83 43.48
C GLU A 117 -6.32 -8.36 42.64
N MET A 118 -6.11 -7.47 41.66
CA MET A 118 -7.17 -6.99 40.77
C MET A 118 -7.17 -7.70 39.41
N ARG A 119 -6.18 -8.55 39.14
CA ARG A 119 -6.19 -9.40 37.94
C ARG A 119 -7.00 -10.66 38.22
N VAL A 120 -8.23 -10.63 37.76
CA VAL A 120 -9.03 -11.84 37.57
C VAL A 120 -8.19 -12.83 36.74
N SER A 121 -7.93 -14.02 37.29
CA SER A 121 -7.14 -15.07 36.63
C SER A 121 -7.73 -15.39 35.26
N ASP A 122 -6.90 -15.81 34.30
CA ASP A 122 -7.39 -16.23 32.98
C ASP A 122 -8.38 -17.41 33.11
N GLU A 123 -8.20 -18.25 34.14
CA GLU A 123 -9.15 -19.29 34.53
C GLU A 123 -10.51 -18.69 34.95
N THR A 124 -10.50 -17.65 35.76
CA THR A 124 -11.74 -16.97 36.19
C THR A 124 -12.39 -16.22 35.02
N LYS A 125 -11.62 -15.63 34.10
CA LYS A 125 -12.16 -15.05 32.87
C LYS A 125 -12.81 -16.11 31.99
N PHE A 126 -12.20 -17.29 31.88
CA PHE A 126 -12.74 -18.42 31.13
C PHE A 126 -14.03 -18.94 31.77
N GLN A 127 -14.08 -19.10 33.09
CA GLN A 127 -15.29 -19.51 33.82
C GLN A 127 -16.43 -18.49 33.66
N VAL A 128 -16.13 -17.18 33.69
CA VAL A 128 -17.12 -16.13 33.43
C VAL A 128 -17.62 -16.20 31.99
N PHE A 129 -16.72 -16.32 31.02
CA PHE A 129 -17.09 -16.45 29.61
C PHE A 129 -17.96 -17.69 29.37
N GLN A 130 -17.54 -18.84 29.90
CA GLN A 130 -18.28 -20.09 29.80
C GLN A 130 -19.67 -19.96 30.43
N SER A 131 -19.77 -19.39 31.64
CA SER A 131 -21.07 -19.20 32.30
C SER A 131 -22.00 -18.26 31.53
N VAL A 132 -21.47 -17.21 30.91
CA VAL A 132 -22.28 -16.30 30.07
C VAL A 132 -22.75 -17.02 28.81
N MET A 133 -21.87 -17.77 28.15
CA MET A 133 -22.20 -18.53 26.94
C MET A 133 -23.21 -19.64 27.21
N ASP A 134 -23.06 -20.39 28.30
CA ASP A 134 -23.98 -21.47 28.68
C ASP A 134 -25.39 -20.93 28.98
N GLN A 135 -25.49 -19.76 29.62
CA GLN A 135 -26.78 -19.11 29.88
C GLN A 135 -27.43 -18.54 28.63
N LEU A 136 -26.65 -17.90 27.74
CA LEU A 136 -27.16 -17.44 26.45
C LEU A 136 -27.66 -18.64 25.64
N PHE A 137 -26.95 -19.77 25.67
CA PHE A 137 -27.36 -20.99 24.99
C PHE A 137 -28.65 -21.59 25.58
N GLN A 138 -28.75 -21.68 26.91
CA GLN A 138 -29.98 -22.17 27.58
C GLN A 138 -31.18 -21.26 27.32
N SER A 139 -31.01 -19.94 27.40
CA SER A 139 -32.10 -18.99 27.12
C SER A 139 -32.54 -19.02 25.65
N PHE A 140 -31.60 -19.23 24.72
CA PHE A 140 -31.91 -19.41 23.31
C PHE A 140 -32.71 -20.69 23.04
N SER A 141 -32.50 -21.76 23.83
CA SER A 141 -33.24 -23.02 23.68
C SER A 141 -34.74 -22.91 23.96
N ASN A 142 -35.19 -21.80 24.57
CA ASN A 142 -36.60 -21.52 24.86
C ASN A 142 -37.29 -20.73 23.74
N ILE A 143 -36.60 -20.43 22.63
CA ILE A 143 -37.17 -19.70 21.49
C ILE A 143 -38.03 -20.64 20.64
N SER A 144 -39.26 -20.21 20.34
CA SER A 144 -40.16 -20.96 19.44
C SER A 144 -39.60 -20.99 18.01
N MET A 145 -39.48 -22.19 17.43
CA MET A 145 -38.99 -22.41 16.05
C MET A 145 -40.08 -22.93 15.09
N SER A 146 -41.35 -22.71 15.43
CA SER A 146 -42.51 -23.25 14.73
C SER A 146 -42.63 -22.78 13.26
N ASN A 147 -42.28 -21.53 12.97
CA ASN A 147 -42.27 -20.93 11.63
C ASN A 147 -41.37 -19.68 11.58
N PHE A 148 -41.02 -19.20 10.38
CA PHE A 148 -40.08 -18.08 10.21
C PHE A 148 -40.57 -16.76 10.84
N SER A 149 -41.89 -16.53 10.87
CA SER A 149 -42.46 -15.31 11.46
C SER A 149 -42.35 -15.32 12.99
N GLU A 150 -42.63 -16.45 13.63
CA GLU A 150 -42.45 -16.62 15.08
C GLU A 150 -40.98 -16.66 15.46
N LEU A 151 -40.14 -17.35 14.68
CA LEU A 151 -38.69 -17.38 14.90
C LEU A 151 -38.09 -15.98 14.86
N SER A 152 -38.39 -15.19 13.83
CA SER A 152 -37.84 -13.84 13.71
C SER A 152 -38.31 -12.94 14.85
N GLY A 153 -39.60 -12.95 15.20
CA GLY A 153 -40.12 -12.19 16.34
C GLY A 153 -39.49 -12.61 17.67
N SER A 154 -39.44 -13.91 17.97
CA SER A 154 -38.89 -14.42 19.22
C SER A 154 -37.38 -14.25 19.34
N VAL A 155 -36.62 -14.32 18.24
CA VAL A 155 -35.18 -14.03 18.24
C VAL A 155 -34.91 -12.56 18.49
N PHE A 156 -35.68 -11.65 17.87
CA PHE A 156 -35.52 -10.21 18.12
C PHE A 156 -35.81 -9.86 19.59
N SER A 157 -36.92 -10.35 20.15
CA SER A 157 -37.22 -10.15 21.57
C SER A 157 -36.16 -10.76 22.49
N TRP A 158 -35.65 -11.95 22.17
CA TRP A 158 -34.60 -12.60 22.96
C TRP A 158 -33.30 -11.80 22.97
N ILE A 159 -32.84 -11.29 21.82
CA ILE A 159 -31.62 -10.46 21.73
C ILE A 159 -31.80 -9.18 22.56
N GLU A 160 -32.95 -8.53 22.46
CA GLU A 160 -33.21 -7.29 23.20
C GLU A 160 -33.31 -7.51 24.71
N GLU A 161 -33.71 -8.68 25.19
CA GLU A 161 -33.82 -8.98 26.61
C GLU A 161 -32.53 -9.55 27.20
N ASN A 162 -31.82 -10.41 26.47
CA ASN A 162 -30.73 -11.23 27.02
C ASN A 162 -29.33 -10.77 26.60
N CYS A 163 -29.18 -9.98 25.53
CA CYS A 163 -27.85 -9.54 25.04
C CYS A 163 -27.48 -8.10 25.40
N LYS A 164 -28.24 -7.45 26.31
CA LYS A 164 -27.97 -6.06 26.73
C LYS A 164 -26.69 -5.96 27.59
N PRO A 165 -25.86 -4.91 27.42
CA PRO A 165 -24.62 -4.72 28.18
C PRO A 165 -24.83 -4.77 29.70
N GLN A 166 -25.92 -4.16 30.19
CA GLN A 166 -26.27 -4.14 31.61
C GLN A 166 -26.55 -5.53 32.21
N VAL A 167 -27.16 -6.43 31.43
CA VAL A 167 -27.48 -7.79 31.87
C VAL A 167 -26.19 -8.60 32.00
N ASN A 168 -25.33 -8.51 30.97
CA ASN A 168 -24.02 -9.16 30.99
C ASN A 168 -23.12 -8.67 32.14
N ILE A 169 -23.15 -7.38 32.47
CA ILE A 169 -22.38 -6.82 33.60
C ILE A 169 -22.88 -7.38 34.95
N LEU A 170 -24.19 -7.50 35.15
CA LEU A 170 -24.76 -8.08 36.38
C LEU A 170 -24.37 -9.55 36.55
N PHE A 171 -24.35 -10.32 35.47
CA PHE A 171 -23.94 -11.73 35.50
C PHE A 171 -22.45 -11.92 35.75
N VAL A 172 -21.60 -11.10 35.11
CA VAL A 172 -20.17 -11.08 35.36
C VAL A 172 -19.91 -10.80 36.85
N ASN A 173 -20.59 -9.81 37.43
CA ASN A 173 -20.46 -9.48 38.85
C ASN A 173 -20.94 -10.62 39.76
N ASN A 174 -22.08 -11.26 39.46
CA ASN A 174 -22.56 -12.41 40.24
C ASN A 174 -21.61 -13.61 40.18
N THR A 175 -21.01 -13.87 39.02
CA THR A 175 -20.07 -14.99 38.84
C THR A 175 -18.76 -14.72 39.59
N LEU A 176 -18.29 -13.47 39.58
CA LEU A 176 -17.11 -13.05 40.34
C LEU A 176 -17.34 -13.08 41.86
N LEU A 177 -18.56 -12.75 42.33
CA LEU A 177 -18.93 -12.83 43.75
C LEU A 177 -19.09 -14.28 44.23
N ASN A 178 -19.72 -15.14 43.43
CA ASN A 178 -19.84 -16.57 43.75
C ASN A 178 -18.50 -17.33 43.65
N GLY A 179 -17.56 -16.86 42.82
CA GLY A 179 -16.20 -17.38 42.76
C GLY A 179 -15.38 -17.12 44.04
N ARG A 180 -15.56 -15.96 44.67
CA ARG A 180 -14.90 -15.60 45.95
C ARG A 180 -15.43 -16.36 47.17
N GLY A 181 -16.62 -16.98 47.08
CA GLY A 181 -17.22 -17.76 48.17
C GLY A 181 -16.71 -19.21 48.28
N ARG A 182 -16.00 -19.72 47.26
CA ARG A 182 -15.49 -21.12 47.25
C ARG A 182 -14.10 -21.31 47.85
N GLU A 183 -13.35 -20.23 48.09
CA GLU A 183 -12.00 -20.33 48.68
C GLU A 183 -11.99 -20.38 50.22
N PHE A 184 -13.15 -20.28 50.89
CA PHE A 184 -13.24 -20.28 52.37
C PHE A 184 -13.76 -21.61 52.99
N TYR A 185 -13.92 -22.67 52.21
CA TYR A 185 -14.35 -24.00 52.70
C TYR A 185 -13.50 -25.16 52.15
N SER A 186 -12.19 -24.99 52.07
CA SER A 186 -11.26 -26.11 51.89
C SER A 186 -9.93 -25.80 52.58
N ASP A 187 -9.99 -25.67 53.91
CA ASP A 187 -9.30 -26.53 54.91
C ASP A 187 -9.63 -26.03 56.32
#